data_AF-A0A2V2S743-F1
#
_entry.id   AF-A0A2V2S743-F1
#
_cell.length_a   1.000
_cell.length_b   1.000
_cell.length_c   1.000
_cell.angle_alpha   90.00
_cell.angle_beta   90.00
_cell.angle_gamma   90.00
#
_symmetry.space_group_name_H-M   'P 1'
#
loop_
_entity.id
_entity.type
_entity.pdbx_description
1 polymer ?
#
loop_
_entity_poly.entity_id
_entity_poly.type
_entity_poly.pdbx_seq_one_letter_code
_entity_poly.pdbx_strand_id
1 'polypeptide(L)'
;MYEVRGQRDKGRGNIANRQLPIANRRRGDLPSLSSLPSLLPVRGEPVLLSFGRGDVAYSRIRPGDKAWKTSDPELEGRIRESFAGDAPRFRRPIAMEAHGVCGKPLTLIARDELGHVAQAESAMPLATAQRQPLATDRLRAQLGRLGGTQFRLGELRNFLGGDVLLPVSELNRLRREIVQELATVRAKPPRWTLHTPQSTVHSPQSTVHSPQSTVHSPQSENHGAQATDYGLRTTDYRLILLVRTMAQLEATLECGISTVYCDFEDPKKYRDAVALFRQRITSDRSDGAIFVAPPRIFKSGEEWTLKQVRASDADGYLVRNYDHLRFFAKDRRIGDYSLNIANRLSADYFKNRFGLERLTASYDLNHRQLEALLRSAPPEWFEITLHQHIPMFHMEHCVFCAFLSNGTDYTNCGRPCDQHQVRLRDRAGAEHPVKADAGCRNTVFNGRAQTGAEHAASFMALGARHFRIELLDEDPSETARTISIYRRLLKREVNGAQVWRELKATNQLGVTRGTML
;
A
#
# COMPACT_ATOMS: atom_id res chain seq x y z
N MET A 1 -11.41 16.25 20.72
CA MET A 1 -12.50 16.92 20.00
C MET A 1 -12.94 18.06 20.89
N TYR A 2 -12.73 19.31 20.47
CA TYR A 2 -13.05 20.48 21.28
C TYR A 2 -14.09 21.31 20.53
N GLU A 3 -15.12 21.75 21.25
CA GLU A 3 -16.25 22.50 20.71
C GLU A 3 -16.07 23.97 21.08
N VAL A 4 -16.11 24.87 20.09
CA VAL A 4 -15.95 26.30 20.32
C VAL A 4 -17.20 26.85 21.01
N ARG A 5 -17.06 27.41 22.21
CA ARG A 5 -18.11 28.20 22.89
C ARG A 5 -17.64 29.66 22.96
N GLY A 6 -18.31 30.55 22.24
CA GLY A 6 -17.93 31.97 22.17
C GLY A 6 -18.75 32.84 23.13
N GLN A 7 -18.08 33.76 23.84
CA GLN A 7 -18.71 34.91 24.49
C GLN A 7 -18.14 36.18 23.82
N ARG A 8 -19.02 37.00 23.22
CA ARG A 8 -18.62 38.24 22.53
C ARG A 8 -18.50 39.36 23.56
N ASP A 9 -17.32 39.94 23.69
CA ASP A 9 -17.16 41.22 24.39
C ASP A 9 -17.04 42.35 23.36
N LYS A 10 -17.95 43.32 23.43
CA LYS A 10 -17.97 44.51 22.54
C LYS A 10 -17.34 45.68 23.29
N GLY A 11 -16.12 46.07 22.92
CA GLY A 11 -15.52 47.31 23.41
C GLY A 11 -14.36 47.79 22.53
N ARG A 12 -14.54 48.96 21.89
CA ARG A 12 -13.47 49.80 21.32
C ARG A 12 -13.06 50.82 22.39
N GLY A 13 -11.77 51.10 22.56
CA GLY A 13 -11.27 52.29 23.28
C GLY A 13 -10.06 52.04 24.20
N ASN A 14 -9.06 52.91 24.11
CA ASN A 14 -7.75 52.85 24.76
C ASN A 14 -7.76 52.99 26.30
N ILE A 15 -6.77 52.33 26.93
CA ILE A 15 -6.00 52.61 28.16
C ILE A 15 -6.73 53.25 29.37
N ALA A 16 -6.86 52.48 30.47
CA ALA A 16 -6.34 52.78 31.81
C ALA A 16 -7.01 51.90 32.90
N ASN A 17 -6.21 51.53 33.90
CA ASN A 17 -6.61 50.82 35.12
C ASN A 17 -7.91 51.36 35.74
N ARG A 18 -8.95 50.52 35.86
CA ARG A 18 -9.91 50.52 36.97
C ARG A 18 -10.71 49.23 37.02
N GLN A 19 -10.67 48.57 38.17
CA GLN A 19 -11.48 47.41 38.55
C GLN A 19 -12.94 47.80 38.79
N LEU A 20 -13.85 46.85 38.52
CA LEU A 20 -15.08 46.45 39.27
C LEU A 20 -16.23 46.04 38.30
N PRO A 21 -17.23 45.24 38.71
CA PRO A 21 -17.15 43.94 39.38
C PRO A 21 -18.15 42.92 38.77
N ILE A 22 -17.71 41.73 38.33
CA ILE A 22 -18.61 40.56 38.19
C ILE A 22 -17.89 39.32 38.71
N ALA A 23 -18.64 38.56 39.50
CA ALA A 23 -18.19 37.51 40.40
C ALA A 23 -17.38 36.38 39.74
N ASN A 24 -16.16 36.18 40.27
CA ASN A 24 -15.46 34.93 40.55
C ASN A 24 -15.48 33.80 39.50
N ARG A 25 -14.58 33.89 38.52
CA ARG A 25 -13.42 32.97 38.38
C ARG A 25 -12.29 33.75 37.69
N ARG A 26 -11.07 33.71 38.24
CA ARG A 26 -9.94 34.58 37.85
C ARG A 26 -9.51 34.28 36.39
N ARG A 27 -9.29 35.34 35.61
CA ARG A 27 -8.70 35.30 34.24
C ARG A 27 -7.32 34.61 34.14
N GLY A 28 -6.71 34.26 35.28
CA GLY A 28 -5.39 33.63 35.36
C GLY A 28 -5.39 32.10 35.38
N ASP A 29 -6.56 31.44 35.45
CA ASP A 29 -6.63 29.99 35.72
C ASP A 29 -7.06 29.14 34.51
N LEU A 30 -7.24 29.73 33.32
CA LEU A 30 -7.50 28.95 32.11
C LEU A 30 -6.18 28.69 31.37
N PRO A 31 -5.76 27.44 31.23
CA PRO A 31 -4.47 27.14 30.65
C PRO A 31 -4.42 27.52 29.16
N SER A 32 -3.38 28.27 28.80
CA SER A 32 -3.00 28.51 27.41
C SER A 32 -2.41 27.21 26.82
N LEU A 33 -2.86 26.83 25.62
CA LEU A 33 -2.30 25.70 24.88
C LEU A 33 -0.81 25.89 24.51
N SER A 34 -0.27 27.11 24.60
CA SER A 34 1.15 27.39 24.37
C SER A 34 2.02 27.25 25.63
N SER A 35 1.44 27.02 26.81
CA SER A 35 2.17 27.00 28.09
C SER A 35 1.71 25.91 29.06
N LEU A 36 1.04 24.87 28.57
CA LEU A 36 0.69 23.70 29.37
C LEU A 36 1.85 22.69 29.37
N PRO A 37 2.44 22.34 30.52
CA PRO A 37 3.29 21.16 30.59
C PRO A 37 2.42 19.91 30.42
N SER A 38 2.68 19.12 29.36
CA SER A 38 2.42 17.68 29.22
C SER A 38 1.02 17.09 29.52
N LEU A 39 -0.01 17.89 29.79
CA LEU A 39 -1.37 17.42 30.07
C LEU A 39 -2.29 17.76 28.90
N LEU A 40 -2.67 16.72 28.15
CA LEU A 40 -3.84 16.79 27.26
C LEU A 40 -5.03 17.31 28.09
N PRO A 41 -5.79 18.30 27.61
CA PRO A 41 -6.97 18.79 28.31
C PRO A 41 -7.89 17.63 28.67
N VAL A 42 -8.35 17.60 29.92
CA VAL A 42 -9.32 16.59 30.38
C VAL A 42 -10.57 16.71 29.52
N ARG A 43 -11.09 15.57 29.06
CA ARG A 43 -12.23 15.50 28.14
C ARG A 43 -13.43 16.22 28.78
N GLY A 44 -13.83 17.36 28.21
CA GLY A 44 -14.96 18.17 28.69
C GLY A 44 -14.59 19.53 29.28
N GLU A 45 -13.30 19.82 29.47
CA GLU A 45 -12.86 21.14 29.95
C GLU A 45 -12.70 22.14 28.79
N PRO A 46 -13.14 23.40 28.98
CA PRO A 46 -12.93 24.45 27.99
C PRO A 46 -11.45 24.82 27.91
N VAL A 47 -10.94 24.95 26.69
CA VAL A 47 -9.54 25.32 26.41
C VAL A 47 -9.51 26.65 25.67
N LEU A 48 -8.60 27.54 26.05
CA LEU A 48 -8.39 28.80 25.34
C LEU A 48 -7.39 28.63 24.21
N LEU A 49 -7.81 28.98 22.99
CA LEU A 49 -6.96 29.04 21.81
C LEU A 49 -6.54 30.48 21.57
N SER A 50 -5.24 30.73 21.47
CA SER A 50 -4.66 32.00 21.03
C SER A 50 -4.09 31.84 19.62
N PHE A 51 -4.24 32.87 18.81
CA PHE A 51 -3.71 32.93 17.45
C PHE A 51 -2.90 34.21 17.30
N GLY A 52 -1.92 34.21 16.38
CA GLY A 52 -1.17 35.41 16.05
C GLY A 52 -2.08 36.48 15.43
N ARG A 53 -1.60 37.72 15.44
CA ARG A 53 -2.38 38.87 14.99
C ARG A 53 -2.54 38.83 13.47
N GLY A 54 -3.76 38.54 13.00
CA GLY A 54 -4.10 38.49 11.57
C GLY A 54 -4.12 37.08 10.97
N ASP A 55 -3.70 36.07 11.72
CA ASP A 55 -3.62 34.68 11.25
C ASP A 55 -5.00 34.05 11.02
N VAL A 56 -6.03 34.59 11.68
CA VAL A 56 -7.38 34.03 11.68
C VAL A 56 -8.41 35.12 11.42
N ALA A 57 -9.23 34.89 10.40
CA ALA A 57 -10.43 35.68 10.13
C ALA A 57 -11.55 35.25 11.10
N TYR A 58 -11.58 35.83 12.30
CA TYR A 58 -12.55 35.49 13.36
C TYR A 58 -14.02 35.58 12.94
N SER A 59 -14.34 36.38 11.92
CA SER A 59 -15.69 36.45 11.34
C SER A 59 -16.19 35.12 10.75
N ARG A 60 -15.28 34.20 10.41
CA ARG A 60 -15.58 32.90 9.82
C ARG A 60 -15.75 31.78 10.85
N ILE A 61 -15.48 32.03 12.13
CA ILE A 61 -15.56 31.04 13.19
C ILE A 61 -16.90 31.15 13.90
N ARG A 62 -17.60 30.03 14.05
CA ARG A 62 -18.89 29.91 14.72
C ARG A 62 -18.80 28.96 15.91
N PRO A 63 -19.61 29.19 16.98
CA PRO A 63 -19.78 28.19 18.01
C PRO A 63 -20.24 26.85 17.41
N GLY A 64 -19.64 25.74 17.85
CA GLY A 64 -19.87 24.41 17.28
C GLY A 64 -18.89 24.00 16.16
N ASP A 65 -18.08 24.92 15.64
CA ASP A 65 -17.01 24.56 14.69
C ASP A 65 -16.02 23.61 15.36
N LYS A 66 -15.55 22.61 14.59
CA LYS A 66 -14.58 21.63 15.05
C LYS A 66 -13.17 22.19 14.90
N ALA A 67 -12.37 22.06 15.96
CA ALA A 67 -10.94 22.33 15.91
C ALA A 67 -10.14 21.02 15.99
N TRP A 68 -9.16 20.87 15.10
CA TRP A 68 -8.24 19.73 15.06
C TRP A 68 -6.82 20.18 15.41
N LYS A 69 -6.18 19.49 16.35
CA LYS A 69 -4.74 19.65 16.60
C LYS A 69 -3.99 18.82 15.55
N THR A 70 -3.36 19.49 14.59
CA THR A 70 -2.67 18.83 13.46
C THR A 70 -1.20 18.51 13.72
N SER A 71 -0.54 19.25 14.62
CA SER A 71 0.83 19.01 15.06
C SER A 71 0.97 19.35 16.54
N ASP A 72 1.87 18.65 17.23
CA ASP A 72 2.18 18.82 18.64
C ASP A 72 3.67 18.56 18.84
N PRO A 73 4.53 19.59 18.76
CA PRO A 73 5.99 19.41 18.84
C PRO A 73 6.45 18.71 20.12
N GLU A 74 5.76 18.90 21.25
CA GLU A 74 6.09 18.23 22.51
C GLU A 74 5.74 16.74 22.45
N LEU A 75 4.55 16.40 21.96
CA LEU A 75 4.16 15.01 21.73
C LEU A 75 5.06 14.34 20.68
N GLU A 76 5.35 15.02 19.57
CA GLU A 76 6.27 14.56 18.54
C GLU A 76 7.67 14.33 19.12
N GLY A 77 8.15 15.23 19.98
CA GLY A 77 9.40 15.09 20.74
C GLY A 77 9.39 13.84 21.61
N ARG A 78 8.36 13.65 22.43
CA ARG A 78 8.18 12.47 23.30
C ARG A 78 8.07 11.16 22.51
N ILE A 79 7.34 11.16 21.40
CA ILE A 79 7.24 9.99 20.52
C ILE A 79 8.60 9.75 19.87
N ARG A 80 9.29 10.77 19.38
CA ARG A 80 10.66 10.64 18.84
C ARG A 80 11.60 10.06 19.86
N GLU A 81 11.57 10.53 21.11
CA GLU A 81 12.29 9.90 22.19
C GLU A 81 11.93 8.41 22.27
N SER A 82 10.66 8.01 22.26
CA SER A 82 10.28 6.60 22.38
C SER A 82 10.92 5.62 21.37
N PHE A 83 11.38 6.09 20.20
CA PHE A 83 12.03 5.25 19.18
C PHE A 83 13.44 5.74 18.75
N ALA A 84 13.93 6.87 19.26
CA ALA A 84 15.24 7.39 18.92
C ALA A 84 16.37 6.74 19.73
N GLY A 85 17.45 6.42 19.03
CA GLY A 85 18.67 5.77 19.55
C GLY A 85 18.63 4.24 19.46
N ASP A 86 19.79 3.61 19.63
CA ASP A 86 19.92 2.14 19.55
C ASP A 86 19.64 1.42 20.88
N ALA A 87 19.33 2.17 21.94
CA ALA A 87 19.07 1.61 23.26
C ALA A 87 17.66 1.00 23.32
N PRO A 88 17.52 -0.31 23.64
CA PRO A 88 16.22 -0.95 23.76
C PRO A 88 15.43 -0.37 24.94
N ARG A 89 14.42 0.45 24.65
CA ARG A 89 13.59 1.13 25.66
C ARG A 89 12.54 0.24 26.32
N PHE A 90 12.09 -0.80 25.60
CA PHE A 90 11.16 -1.79 26.13
C PHE A 90 11.86 -3.14 26.31
N ARG A 91 12.10 -3.54 27.56
CA ARG A 91 12.76 -4.80 27.90
C ARG A 91 11.76 -5.86 28.34
N ARG A 92 11.80 -7.01 27.68
CA ARG A 92 10.86 -8.13 27.88
C ARG A 92 11.40 -9.13 28.91
N PRO A 93 10.56 -9.67 29.80
CA PRO A 93 11.00 -10.67 30.75
C PRO A 93 11.35 -11.98 30.03
N ILE A 94 12.46 -12.62 30.42
CA ILE A 94 12.79 -13.99 30.02
C ILE A 94 12.93 -14.86 31.27
N ALA A 95 12.40 -16.07 31.21
CA ALA A 95 12.60 -17.09 32.23
C ALA A 95 13.88 -17.86 31.92
N MET A 96 14.72 -18.11 32.93
CA MET A 96 15.92 -18.93 32.78
C MET A 96 15.88 -20.15 33.70
N GLU A 97 16.44 -21.26 33.23
CA GLU A 97 16.64 -22.48 34.01
C GLU A 97 18.10 -22.90 33.91
N ALA A 98 18.76 -23.12 35.05
CA ALA A 98 20.12 -23.64 35.12
C ALA A 98 20.10 -25.08 35.65
N HIS A 99 20.65 -26.01 34.88
CA HIS A 99 20.71 -27.44 35.17
C HIS A 99 22.16 -27.93 35.16
N GLY A 100 22.49 -28.89 36.01
CA GLY A 100 23.83 -29.49 36.01
C GLY A 100 24.21 -30.11 37.35
N VAL A 101 25.19 -31.01 37.33
CA VAL A 101 25.75 -31.68 38.51
C VAL A 101 27.27 -31.67 38.42
N CYS A 102 27.96 -31.88 39.53
CA CYS A 102 29.42 -31.97 39.55
C CYS A 102 29.95 -32.97 38.50
N GLY A 103 30.99 -32.57 37.77
CA GLY A 103 31.60 -33.37 36.70
C GLY A 103 30.91 -33.29 35.34
N LYS A 104 29.73 -32.64 35.23
CA LYS A 104 29.03 -32.42 33.96
C LYS A 104 28.94 -30.93 33.61
N PRO A 105 28.80 -30.56 32.33
CA PRO A 105 28.53 -29.19 31.92
C PRO A 105 27.26 -28.63 32.57
N LEU A 106 27.23 -27.31 32.74
CA LEU A 106 26.01 -26.57 33.07
C LEU A 106 25.20 -26.35 31.79
N THR A 107 23.92 -26.72 31.81
CA THR A 107 22.96 -26.41 30.76
C THR A 107 22.13 -25.21 31.21
N LEU A 108 22.13 -24.15 30.41
CA LEU A 108 21.29 -22.97 30.61
C LEU A 108 20.20 -22.95 29.54
N ILE A 109 18.94 -22.79 29.95
CA ILE A 109 17.78 -22.69 29.06
C ILE A 109 17.11 -21.34 29.31
N ALA A 110 16.75 -20.60 28.25
CA ALA A 110 16.00 -19.35 28.33
C ALA A 110 14.71 -19.44 27.51
N ARG A 111 13.63 -18.89 28.06
CA ARG A 111 12.30 -18.82 27.45
C ARG A 111 11.74 -17.41 27.47
N ASP A 112 11.14 -16.97 26.37
CA ASP A 112 10.40 -15.70 26.29
C ASP A 112 8.88 -15.87 26.46
N GLU A 113 8.14 -14.77 26.52
CA GLU A 113 6.69 -14.79 26.68
C GLU A 113 5.90 -15.33 25.48
N LEU A 114 6.56 -15.54 24.34
CA LEU A 114 5.96 -16.07 23.11
C LEU A 114 6.25 -17.56 22.91
N GLY A 115 6.96 -18.18 23.86
CA GLY A 115 7.32 -19.60 23.82
C GLY A 115 8.59 -19.92 23.03
N HIS A 116 9.38 -18.91 22.62
CA HIS A 116 10.70 -19.17 22.03
C HIS A 116 11.65 -19.70 23.10
N VAL A 117 12.51 -20.66 22.71
CA VAL A 117 13.48 -21.32 23.59
C VAL A 117 14.87 -21.19 22.99
N ALA A 118 15.87 -20.91 23.84
CA ALA A 118 17.29 -21.00 23.53
C ALA A 118 17.98 -21.86 24.60
N GLN A 119 19.04 -22.57 24.23
CA GLN A 119 19.76 -23.48 25.12
C GLN A 119 21.26 -23.41 24.83
N ALA A 120 22.06 -23.26 25.89
CA ALA A 120 23.52 -23.25 25.80
C ALA A 120 24.15 -24.11 26.90
N GLU A 121 25.30 -24.73 26.58
CA GLU A 121 26.06 -25.57 27.52
C GLU A 121 27.45 -24.98 27.80
N SER A 122 27.90 -25.10 29.04
CA SER A 122 29.25 -24.66 29.40
C SER A 122 30.31 -25.49 28.68
N ALA A 123 31.40 -24.85 28.25
CA ALA A 123 32.52 -25.51 27.60
C ALA A 123 33.33 -26.38 28.57
N MET A 124 33.09 -26.24 29.87
CA MET A 124 33.77 -26.96 30.93
C MET A 124 32.78 -27.54 31.93
N PRO A 125 33.11 -28.67 32.60
CA PRO A 125 32.23 -29.25 33.60
C PRO A 125 32.17 -28.40 34.87
N LEU A 126 31.06 -28.54 35.59
CA LEU A 126 30.89 -28.01 36.94
C LEU A 126 31.87 -28.70 37.90
N ALA A 127 32.63 -27.90 38.65
CA ALA A 127 33.54 -28.41 39.68
C ALA A 127 32.89 -28.32 41.07
N THR A 128 33.34 -29.13 42.03
CA THR A 128 32.93 -28.98 43.43
C THR A 128 33.38 -27.63 43.97
N ALA A 129 32.46 -26.86 44.55
CA ALA A 129 32.76 -25.57 45.15
C ALA A 129 33.35 -25.76 46.56
N GLN A 130 34.64 -25.44 46.72
CA GLN A 130 35.25 -25.37 48.07
C GLN A 130 34.87 -24.08 48.80
N ARG A 131 34.58 -22.99 48.05
CA ARG A 131 34.13 -21.69 48.55
C ARG A 131 33.17 -21.06 47.55
N GLN A 132 32.09 -20.46 48.06
CA GLN A 132 31.07 -19.72 47.30
C GLN A 132 30.40 -20.53 46.16
N PRO A 133 29.55 -21.52 46.49
CA PRO A 133 28.80 -22.28 45.49
C PRO A 133 27.91 -21.40 44.60
N LEU A 134 27.50 -21.93 43.44
CA LEU A 134 26.53 -21.31 42.55
C LEU A 134 25.11 -21.35 43.11
N ALA A 135 24.92 -20.66 44.24
CA ALA A 135 23.60 -20.42 44.81
C ALA A 135 22.73 -19.58 43.86
N THR A 136 21.41 -19.71 44.01
CA THR A 136 20.41 -19.07 43.16
C THR A 136 20.59 -17.56 43.05
N ASP A 137 20.94 -16.88 44.15
CA ASP A 137 21.15 -15.43 44.14
C ASP A 137 22.39 -15.02 43.34
N ARG A 138 23.46 -15.84 43.38
CA ARG A 138 24.67 -15.60 42.58
C ARG A 138 24.39 -15.80 41.10
N LEU A 139 23.65 -16.85 40.73
CA LEU A 139 23.20 -17.06 39.35
C LEU A 139 22.32 -15.90 38.87
N ARG A 140 21.33 -15.48 39.67
CA ARG A 140 20.46 -14.33 39.37
C ARG A 140 21.27 -13.05 39.16
N ALA A 141 22.24 -12.78 40.01
CA ALA A 141 23.08 -11.59 39.91
C ALA A 141 23.98 -11.57 38.66
N GLN A 142 24.44 -12.74 38.17
CA GLN A 142 25.27 -12.81 36.96
C GLN A 142 24.42 -12.87 35.68
N LEU A 143 23.45 -13.78 35.62
CA LEU A 143 22.58 -13.97 34.47
C LEU A 143 21.62 -12.79 34.27
N GLY A 144 21.27 -12.07 35.33
CA GLY A 144 20.38 -10.90 35.30
C GLY A 144 20.97 -9.65 34.65
N ARG A 145 22.27 -9.61 34.36
CA ARG A 145 22.98 -8.44 33.81
C ARG A 145 22.71 -8.21 32.32
N LEU A 146 21.46 -8.25 31.88
CA LEU A 146 21.04 -8.20 30.48
C LEU A 146 21.00 -6.78 29.88
N GLY A 147 21.84 -5.85 30.37
CA GLY A 147 21.89 -4.46 29.91
C GLY A 147 22.27 -4.37 28.42
N GLY A 148 21.71 -3.40 27.70
CA GLY A 148 21.90 -3.24 26.26
C GLY A 148 21.14 -4.24 25.38
N THR A 149 20.38 -5.15 25.99
CA THR A 149 19.58 -6.15 25.27
C THR A 149 18.09 -5.85 25.42
N GLN A 150 17.28 -6.38 24.50
CA GLN A 150 15.81 -6.29 24.54
C GLN A 150 15.16 -7.09 25.68
N PHE A 151 15.96 -7.71 26.56
CA PHE A 151 15.49 -8.61 27.61
C PHE A 151 15.85 -8.12 29.01
N ARG A 152 15.02 -8.47 30.00
CA ARG A 152 15.31 -8.42 31.44
C ARG A 152 15.07 -9.80 32.03
N LEU A 153 15.82 -10.18 33.06
CA LEU A 153 15.59 -11.45 33.74
C LEU A 153 14.25 -11.38 34.49
N GLY A 154 13.38 -12.34 34.20
CA GLY A 154 12.14 -12.58 34.93
C GLY A 154 12.36 -13.66 35.99
N GLU A 155 11.77 -14.83 35.76
CA GLU A 155 11.95 -16.00 36.61
C GLU A 155 13.34 -16.65 36.40
N LEU A 156 13.96 -17.15 37.47
CA LEU A 156 15.14 -17.99 37.41
C LEU A 156 14.90 -19.24 38.26
N ARG A 157 14.97 -20.41 37.64
CA ARG A 157 14.94 -21.71 38.33
C ARG A 157 16.34 -22.30 38.36
N ASN A 158 16.74 -22.75 39.54
CA ASN A 158 18.05 -23.34 39.78
C ASN A 158 17.88 -24.83 40.11
N PHE A 159 18.35 -25.69 39.22
CA PHE A 159 18.34 -27.14 39.32
C PHE A 159 19.77 -27.71 39.35
N LEU A 160 20.73 -26.93 39.86
CA LEU A 160 22.09 -27.41 40.09
C LEU A 160 22.13 -28.38 41.27
N GLY A 161 22.71 -29.56 41.06
CA GLY A 161 22.86 -30.59 42.09
C GLY A 161 24.17 -30.44 42.86
N GLY A 162 24.05 -30.15 44.17
CA GLY A 162 25.16 -30.00 45.10
C GLY A 162 25.86 -28.63 45.03
N ASP A 163 26.92 -28.49 45.83
CA ASP A 163 27.74 -27.28 45.86
C ASP A 163 28.71 -27.25 44.69
N VAL A 164 28.27 -26.66 43.58
CA VAL A 164 29.03 -26.59 42.33
C VAL A 164 29.54 -25.18 42.01
N LEU A 165 30.61 -25.11 41.24
CA LEU A 165 31.29 -23.89 40.79
C LEU A 165 31.44 -23.90 39.26
N LEU A 166 31.18 -22.74 38.66
CA LEU A 166 31.54 -22.42 37.28
C LEU A 166 32.20 -21.02 37.26
N PRO A 167 33.30 -20.82 36.52
CA PRO A 167 33.91 -19.50 36.39
C PRO A 167 32.92 -18.44 35.90
N VAL A 168 33.02 -17.22 36.44
CA VAL A 168 32.14 -16.10 36.07
C VAL A 168 32.30 -15.72 34.58
N SER A 169 33.51 -15.87 34.02
CA SER A 169 33.76 -15.70 32.59
C SER A 169 32.89 -16.61 31.74
N GLU A 170 32.73 -17.86 32.16
CA GLU A 170 31.94 -18.86 31.46
C GLU A 170 30.44 -18.62 31.63
N LEU A 171 29.97 -18.22 32.82
CA LEU A 171 28.59 -17.74 33.00
C LEU A 171 28.27 -16.53 32.11
N ASN A 172 29.22 -15.60 31.97
CA ASN A 172 29.06 -14.44 31.11
C ASN A 172 29.05 -14.80 29.62
N ARG A 173 29.78 -15.85 29.22
CA ARG A 173 29.74 -16.42 27.87
C ARG A 173 28.35 -17.01 27.59
N LEU A 174 27.90 -17.94 28.43
CA LEU A 174 26.58 -18.59 28.32
C LEU A 174 25.43 -17.58 28.27
N ARG A 175 25.45 -16.60 29.18
CA ARG A 175 24.44 -15.54 29.21
C ARG A 175 24.41 -14.74 27.91
N ARG A 176 25.56 -14.44 27.30
CA ARG A 176 25.60 -13.70 26.01
C ARG A 176 25.10 -14.56 24.86
N GLU A 177 25.54 -15.81 24.82
CA GLU A 177 25.16 -16.79 23.81
C GLU A 177 23.64 -17.03 23.81
N ILE A 178 23.06 -17.34 24.96
CA ILE A 178 21.62 -17.65 25.05
C ILE A 178 20.74 -16.44 24.72
N VAL A 179 21.19 -15.23 25.07
CA VAL A 179 20.49 -13.98 24.73
C VAL A 179 20.54 -13.69 23.24
N GLN A 180 21.70 -13.93 22.60
CA GLN A 180 21.87 -13.75 21.18
C GLN A 180 21.04 -14.76 20.38
N GLU A 181 21.04 -16.02 20.81
CA GLU A 181 20.24 -17.08 20.18
C GLU A 181 18.74 -16.79 20.32
N LEU A 182 18.28 -16.44 21.53
CA LEU A 182 16.88 -16.11 21.76
C LEU A 182 16.44 -14.87 20.95
N ALA A 183 17.31 -13.86 20.82
CA ALA A 183 17.06 -12.72 19.94
C ALA A 183 16.95 -13.13 18.47
N THR A 184 17.81 -14.05 18.01
CA THR A 184 17.81 -14.57 16.65
C THR A 184 16.54 -15.36 16.32
N VAL A 185 16.10 -16.23 17.24
CA VAL A 185 14.84 -16.99 17.08
C VAL A 185 13.66 -16.03 17.03
N ARG A 186 13.62 -15.06 17.95
CA ARG A 186 12.53 -14.08 18.04
C ARG A 186 12.47 -13.12 16.85
N ALA A 187 13.60 -12.82 16.20
CA ALA A 187 13.64 -11.98 15.01
C ALA A 187 13.05 -12.66 13.76
N LYS A 188 12.83 -13.98 13.79
CA LYS A 188 12.20 -14.69 12.68
C LYS A 188 10.72 -14.28 12.59
N PRO A 189 10.21 -13.91 11.41
CA PRO A 189 8.81 -13.59 11.25
C PRO A 189 7.94 -14.80 11.62
N PRO A 190 6.81 -14.60 12.33
CA PRO A 190 5.92 -15.70 12.66
C PRO A 190 5.45 -16.37 11.37
N ARG A 191 5.43 -17.71 11.38
CA ARG A 191 4.83 -18.47 10.29
C ARG A 191 3.32 -18.34 10.42
N TRP A 192 2.70 -17.69 9.45
CA TRP A 192 1.25 -17.64 9.34
C TRP A 192 0.73 -19.04 9.02
N THR A 193 -0.06 -19.60 9.92
CA THR A 193 -0.88 -20.78 9.63
C THR A 193 -2.16 -20.31 8.99
N LEU A 194 -2.39 -20.68 7.73
CA LEU A 194 -3.70 -20.57 7.13
C LEU A 194 -4.60 -21.56 7.86
N HIS A 195 -5.51 -21.07 8.69
CA HIS A 195 -6.61 -21.89 9.16
C HIS A 195 -7.43 -22.25 7.94
N THR A 196 -7.29 -23.48 7.45
CA THR A 196 -8.24 -24.03 6.48
C THR A 196 -9.60 -23.95 7.17
N PRO A 197 -10.55 -23.13 6.70
CA PRO A 197 -11.87 -23.18 7.26
C PRO A 197 -12.38 -24.60 7.00
N GLN A 198 -12.80 -25.30 8.05
CA GLN A 198 -13.74 -26.40 7.89
C GLN A 198 -15.04 -25.75 7.38
N SER A 199 -15.08 -25.41 6.10
CA SER A 199 -16.31 -25.02 5.44
C SER A 199 -17.15 -26.28 5.34
N THR A 200 -18.01 -26.48 6.34
CA THR A 200 -19.28 -27.15 6.13
C THR A 200 -20.01 -26.34 5.05
N VAL A 201 -19.83 -26.76 3.80
CA VAL A 201 -20.59 -26.22 2.68
C VAL A 201 -22.04 -26.65 2.90
N HIS A 202 -22.85 -25.77 3.47
CA HIS A 202 -24.29 -25.84 3.30
C HIS A 202 -24.61 -25.37 1.88
N SER A 203 -24.48 -26.29 0.92
CA SER A 203 -25.07 -26.12 -0.40
C SER A 203 -26.58 -26.30 -0.26
N PRO A 204 -27.43 -25.32 -0.60
CA PRO A 204 -28.83 -25.61 -0.91
C PRO A 204 -28.86 -26.52 -2.14
N GLN A 205 -29.52 -27.65 -2.00
CA GLN A 205 -29.65 -28.70 -3.01
C GLN A 205 -30.27 -28.14 -4.30
N SER A 206 -29.49 -28.13 -5.38
CA SER A 206 -30.02 -28.17 -6.74
C SER A 206 -29.60 -29.49 -7.36
N THR A 207 -30.59 -30.35 -7.56
CA THR A 207 -30.51 -31.62 -8.24
C THR A 207 -30.09 -31.43 -9.70
N VAL A 208 -28.87 -31.84 -10.04
CA VAL A 208 -28.51 -32.20 -11.41
C VAL A 208 -27.79 -33.55 -11.35
N HIS A 209 -28.45 -34.57 -11.89
CA HIS A 209 -27.94 -35.91 -12.09
C HIS A 209 -26.74 -35.90 -13.05
N SER A 210 -25.66 -36.60 -12.69
CA SER A 210 -24.70 -37.19 -13.63
C SER A 210 -23.94 -38.34 -12.95
N PRO A 211 -23.59 -39.41 -13.69
CA PRO A 211 -23.27 -40.72 -13.13
C PRO A 211 -21.83 -40.83 -12.57
N GLN A 212 -21.68 -41.83 -11.71
CA GLN A 212 -20.51 -42.20 -10.93
C GLN A 212 -19.26 -42.44 -11.81
N SER A 213 -18.13 -41.89 -11.38
CA SER A 213 -16.81 -42.43 -11.68
C SER A 213 -15.94 -42.38 -10.43
N THR A 214 -15.43 -43.56 -10.08
CA THR A 214 -14.64 -43.95 -8.92
C THR A 214 -13.34 -43.16 -8.80
N VAL A 215 -13.06 -42.65 -7.61
CA VAL A 215 -11.76 -42.07 -7.23
C VAL A 215 -10.79 -43.21 -6.91
N HIS A 216 -9.88 -43.52 -7.83
CA HIS A 216 -8.66 -44.24 -7.50
C HIS A 216 -7.55 -43.22 -7.23
N SER A 217 -7.03 -43.23 -6.00
CA SER A 217 -5.76 -42.59 -5.65
C SER A 217 -4.61 -43.49 -6.13
N PRO A 218 -3.57 -42.95 -6.77
CA PRO A 218 -2.26 -43.59 -6.77
C PRO A 218 -1.26 -42.80 -5.92
N GLN A 219 -0.48 -43.59 -5.20
CA GLN A 219 0.64 -43.22 -4.37
C GLN A 219 1.82 -42.71 -5.19
N SER A 220 2.73 -42.01 -4.50
CA SER A 220 4.00 -41.51 -4.99
C SER A 220 4.89 -42.59 -5.60
N GLU A 221 5.36 -42.36 -6.83
CA GLU A 221 6.64 -42.88 -7.30
C GLU A 221 7.43 -41.81 -8.07
N ASN A 222 8.72 -41.75 -7.75
CA ASN A 222 9.76 -40.94 -8.37
C ASN A 222 9.97 -41.38 -9.83
N HIS A 223 9.70 -40.52 -10.82
CA HIS A 223 10.33 -40.63 -12.12
C HIS A 223 10.67 -39.25 -12.71
N GLY A 224 11.88 -39.20 -13.29
CA GLY A 224 12.61 -37.98 -13.61
C GLY A 224 12.00 -37.10 -14.69
N ALA A 225 12.60 -35.92 -14.79
CA ALA A 225 12.31 -34.88 -15.75
C ALA A 225 12.05 -35.42 -17.16
N GLN A 226 10.77 -35.42 -17.56
CA GLN A 226 10.36 -35.43 -18.94
C GLN A 226 9.61 -34.14 -19.20
N ALA A 227 10.19 -33.33 -20.09
CA ALA A 227 9.56 -32.15 -20.65
C ALA A 227 8.24 -32.54 -21.30
N THR A 228 7.13 -32.23 -20.64
CA THR A 228 5.82 -32.32 -21.26
C THR A 228 5.72 -31.18 -22.27
N ASP A 229 5.78 -31.58 -23.54
CA ASP A 229 5.42 -30.83 -24.73
C ASP A 229 4.11 -30.05 -24.49
N TYR A 230 4.26 -28.74 -24.24
CA TYR A 230 3.15 -27.79 -24.34
C TYR A 230 2.83 -27.64 -25.82
N GLY A 231 2.08 -28.59 -26.35
CA GLY A 231 1.57 -28.57 -27.72
C GLY A 231 0.96 -27.21 -28.05
N LEU A 232 1.31 -26.70 -29.24
CA LEU A 232 0.88 -25.42 -29.80
C LEU A 232 -0.64 -25.25 -29.74
N ARG A 233 -1.16 -24.70 -28.64
CA ARG A 233 -2.41 -23.95 -28.67
C ARG A 233 -2.08 -22.59 -29.25
N THR A 234 -2.83 -22.15 -30.26
CA THR A 234 -2.76 -20.78 -30.78
C THR A 234 -2.93 -19.81 -29.61
N THR A 235 -1.83 -19.19 -29.17
CA THR A 235 -1.83 -18.36 -27.97
C THR A 235 -2.34 -16.96 -28.31
N ASP A 236 -3.66 -16.77 -28.27
CA ASP A 236 -4.26 -15.45 -28.46
C ASP A 236 -4.05 -14.59 -27.20
N TYR A 237 -2.97 -13.81 -27.21
CA TYR A 237 -2.73 -12.76 -26.22
C TYR A 237 -3.50 -11.50 -26.62
N ARG A 238 -4.23 -10.93 -25.66
CA ARG A 238 -5.00 -9.70 -25.84
C ARG A 238 -4.16 -8.50 -25.41
N LEU A 239 -3.87 -7.63 -26.37
CA LEU A 239 -3.28 -6.33 -26.12
C LEU A 239 -4.38 -5.28 -25.95
N ILE A 240 -4.41 -4.64 -24.79
CA ILE A 240 -5.41 -3.64 -24.39
C ILE A 240 -4.71 -2.29 -24.31
N LEU A 241 -5.30 -1.26 -24.91
CA LEU A 241 -4.73 0.09 -24.90
C LEU A 241 -5.58 1.00 -24.01
N LEU A 242 -4.93 1.67 -23.06
CA LEU A 242 -5.54 2.77 -22.32
C LEU A 242 -5.06 4.09 -22.92
N VAL A 243 -6.00 4.87 -23.43
CA VAL A 243 -5.78 6.14 -24.13
C VAL A 243 -6.36 7.30 -23.34
N ARG A 244 -5.72 8.47 -23.45
CA ARG A 244 -6.09 9.70 -22.73
C ARG A 244 -6.51 10.84 -23.66
N THR A 245 -6.34 10.68 -24.97
CA THR A 245 -6.77 11.66 -25.98
C THR A 245 -7.51 10.99 -27.15
N MET A 246 -8.29 11.78 -27.90
CA MET A 246 -8.95 11.31 -29.13
C MET A 246 -7.93 10.91 -30.21
N ALA A 247 -6.82 11.64 -30.34
CA ALA A 247 -5.76 11.31 -31.30
C ALA A 247 -5.11 9.95 -31.01
N GLN A 248 -4.90 9.62 -29.73
CA GLN A 248 -4.42 8.29 -29.32
C GLN A 248 -5.46 7.19 -29.62
N LEU A 249 -6.76 7.48 -29.42
CA LEU A 249 -7.84 6.54 -29.76
C LEU A 249 -7.86 6.24 -31.26
N GLU A 250 -7.81 7.27 -32.11
CA GLU A 250 -7.77 7.12 -33.57
C GLU A 250 -6.58 6.26 -34.01
N ALA A 251 -5.37 6.59 -33.57
CA ALA A 251 -4.16 5.83 -33.89
C ALA A 251 -4.24 4.37 -33.40
N THR A 252 -4.83 4.15 -32.22
CA THR A 252 -5.06 2.82 -31.65
C THR A 252 -6.00 1.97 -32.49
N LEU A 253 -7.10 2.57 -32.98
CA LEU A 253 -8.08 1.90 -33.83
C LEU A 253 -7.52 1.62 -35.23
N GLU A 254 -6.72 2.52 -35.79
CA GLU A 254 -6.02 2.33 -37.07
C GLU A 254 -5.00 1.20 -36.99
N CYS A 255 -4.33 1.06 -35.85
CA CYS A 255 -3.50 -0.11 -35.58
C CYS A 255 -4.32 -1.40 -35.46
N GLY A 256 -5.65 -1.35 -35.34
CA GLY A 256 -6.52 -2.53 -35.25
C GLY A 256 -6.54 -3.17 -33.86
N ILE A 257 -6.39 -2.37 -32.80
CA ILE A 257 -6.64 -2.84 -31.43
C ILE A 257 -8.16 -2.97 -31.22
N SER A 258 -8.60 -4.11 -30.68
CA SER A 258 -10.03 -4.40 -30.48
C SER A 258 -10.55 -3.98 -29.10
N THR A 259 -9.71 -3.96 -28.07
CA THR A 259 -10.11 -3.55 -26.72
C THR A 259 -9.39 -2.27 -26.31
N VAL A 260 -10.15 -1.21 -26.03
CA VAL A 260 -9.62 0.12 -25.68
C VAL A 260 -10.28 0.65 -24.41
N TYR A 261 -9.49 1.22 -23.51
CA TYR A 261 -9.94 1.93 -22.33
C TYR A 261 -9.71 3.43 -22.51
N CYS A 262 -10.73 4.26 -22.32
CA CYS A 262 -10.60 5.71 -22.39
C CYS A 262 -10.57 6.32 -20.99
N ASP A 263 -9.48 7.04 -20.68
CA ASP A 263 -9.22 7.74 -19.41
C ASP A 263 -9.05 9.24 -19.68
N PHE A 264 -10.12 9.89 -20.14
CA PHE A 264 -10.10 11.29 -20.54
C PHE A 264 -10.29 12.21 -19.35
N GLU A 265 -9.54 13.31 -19.34
CA GLU A 265 -9.70 14.39 -18.36
C GLU A 265 -11.07 15.06 -18.43
N ASP A 266 -11.64 15.17 -19.64
CA ASP A 266 -12.98 15.69 -19.90
C ASP A 266 -13.97 14.55 -20.24
N PRO A 267 -14.85 14.16 -19.30
CA PRO A 267 -15.79 13.07 -19.52
C PRO A 267 -16.84 13.37 -20.60
N LYS A 268 -16.98 14.61 -21.07
CA LYS A 268 -17.91 14.94 -22.17
C LYS A 268 -17.48 14.28 -23.48
N LYS A 269 -16.17 14.11 -23.66
CA LYS A 269 -15.57 13.49 -24.87
C LYS A 269 -15.79 11.97 -24.93
N TYR A 270 -16.27 11.32 -23.87
CA TYR A 270 -16.50 9.88 -23.89
C TYR A 270 -17.55 9.45 -24.90
N ARG A 271 -18.61 10.24 -25.09
CA ARG A 271 -19.65 9.91 -26.08
C ARG A 271 -19.07 9.92 -27.50
N ASP A 272 -18.21 10.89 -27.80
CA ASP A 272 -17.55 11.00 -29.11
C ASP A 272 -16.55 9.85 -29.31
N ALA A 273 -15.80 9.47 -28.27
CA ALA A 273 -14.93 8.29 -28.31
C ALA A 273 -15.69 6.98 -28.59
N VAL A 274 -16.82 6.77 -27.91
CA VAL A 274 -17.69 5.59 -28.14
C VAL A 274 -18.26 5.61 -29.56
N ALA A 275 -18.69 6.77 -30.05
CA ALA A 275 -19.17 6.90 -31.43
C ALA A 275 -18.08 6.58 -32.46
N LEU A 276 -16.86 7.14 -32.29
CA LEU A 276 -15.71 6.85 -33.15
C LEU A 276 -15.35 5.37 -33.13
N PHE A 277 -15.31 4.75 -31.94
CA PHE A 277 -15.03 3.33 -31.78
C PHE A 277 -16.04 2.47 -32.56
N ARG A 278 -17.33 2.73 -32.40
CA ARG A 278 -18.42 2.03 -33.10
C ARG A 278 -18.37 2.22 -34.61
N GLN A 279 -17.93 3.38 -35.10
CA GLN A 279 -17.75 3.62 -36.54
C GLN A 279 -16.58 2.84 -37.15
N ARG A 280 -15.51 2.62 -36.37
CA ARG A 280 -14.26 2.00 -36.85
C ARG A 280 -14.23 0.47 -36.64
N ILE A 281 -14.98 -0.05 -35.69
CA ILE A 281 -15.14 -1.51 -35.53
C ILE A 281 -16.10 -2.01 -36.61
N THR A 282 -15.56 -2.77 -37.56
CA THR A 282 -16.35 -3.46 -38.58
C THR A 282 -17.10 -4.65 -37.97
N SER A 283 -18.23 -5.03 -38.58
CA SER A 283 -19.09 -6.15 -38.16
C SER A 283 -18.37 -7.50 -38.01
N ASP A 284 -17.19 -7.66 -38.65
CA ASP A 284 -16.36 -8.86 -38.58
C ASP A 284 -15.52 -8.95 -37.29
N ARG A 285 -15.44 -7.90 -36.47
CA ARG A 285 -14.72 -7.87 -35.19
C ARG A 285 -15.67 -8.03 -34.01
N SER A 286 -16.22 -9.23 -33.87
CA SER A 286 -17.19 -9.58 -32.83
C SER A 286 -16.67 -9.55 -31.38
N ASP A 287 -15.37 -9.27 -31.18
CA ASP A 287 -14.72 -9.27 -29.86
C ASP A 287 -14.22 -7.89 -29.40
N GLY A 288 -14.52 -6.83 -30.15
CA GLY A 288 -14.16 -5.47 -29.80
C GLY A 288 -14.95 -4.95 -28.59
N ALA A 289 -14.29 -4.20 -27.71
CA ALA A 289 -14.97 -3.52 -26.62
C ALA A 289 -14.29 -2.19 -26.23
N ILE A 290 -15.10 -1.16 -26.00
CA ILE A 290 -14.67 0.10 -25.42
C ILE A 290 -15.14 0.20 -23.96
N PHE A 291 -14.19 0.47 -23.07
CA PHE A 291 -14.49 0.80 -21.67
C PHE A 291 -14.10 2.24 -21.39
N VAL A 292 -14.84 2.90 -20.52
CA VAL A 292 -14.51 4.26 -20.06
C VAL A 292 -14.18 4.27 -18.58
N ALA A 293 -13.20 5.08 -18.21
CA ALA A 293 -12.69 5.15 -16.85
C ALA A 293 -13.25 6.39 -16.12
N PRO A 294 -14.12 6.26 -15.12
CA PRO A 294 -14.46 7.39 -14.24
C PRO A 294 -13.22 7.98 -13.52
N PRO A 295 -13.31 9.22 -13.00
CA PRO A 295 -12.25 9.83 -12.21
C PRO A 295 -11.83 8.96 -11.04
N ARG A 296 -10.53 8.92 -10.74
CA ARG A 296 -10.00 8.04 -9.70
C ARG A 296 -10.44 8.43 -8.30
N ILE A 297 -10.44 9.74 -8.02
CA ILE A 297 -10.86 10.31 -6.75
C ILE A 297 -12.31 10.75 -6.87
N PHE A 298 -13.15 10.21 -5.99
CA PHE A 298 -14.57 10.50 -5.91
C PHE A 298 -14.91 11.04 -4.51
N LYS A 299 -15.62 12.17 -4.46
CA LYS A 299 -16.14 12.74 -3.21
C LYS A 299 -17.67 12.75 -3.22
N SER A 300 -18.26 12.73 -2.03
CA SER A 300 -19.71 12.87 -1.86
C SER A 300 -20.21 14.17 -2.54
N GLY A 301 -21.26 14.08 -3.35
CA GLY A 301 -21.79 15.19 -4.14
C GLY A 301 -21.27 15.23 -5.59
N GLU A 302 -20.31 14.38 -5.97
CA GLU A 302 -19.77 14.28 -7.33
C GLU A 302 -20.45 13.21 -8.19
N GLU A 303 -21.61 12.69 -7.78
CA GLU A 303 -22.34 11.62 -8.48
C GLU A 303 -22.71 12.00 -9.92
N TRP A 304 -22.82 13.30 -10.21
CA TRP A 304 -23.05 13.82 -11.55
C TRP A 304 -21.99 13.35 -12.54
N THR A 305 -20.72 13.24 -12.11
CA THR A 305 -19.62 12.81 -12.97
C THR A 305 -19.80 11.34 -13.39
N LEU A 306 -20.24 10.47 -12.47
CA LEU A 306 -20.52 9.07 -12.79
C LEU A 306 -21.71 8.91 -13.73
N LYS A 307 -22.75 9.75 -13.58
CA LYS A 307 -23.88 9.80 -14.53
C LYS A 307 -23.43 10.22 -15.92
N GLN A 308 -22.55 11.23 -16.01
CA GLN A 308 -21.99 11.68 -17.28
C GLN A 308 -21.14 10.59 -17.95
N VAL A 309 -20.30 9.89 -17.19
CA VAL A 309 -19.53 8.74 -17.67
C VAL A 309 -20.47 7.64 -18.19
N ARG A 310 -21.53 7.30 -17.45
CA ARG A 310 -22.50 6.29 -17.88
C ARG A 310 -23.29 6.70 -19.13
N ALA A 311 -23.57 7.98 -19.29
CA ALA A 311 -24.27 8.51 -20.46
C ALA A 311 -23.46 8.42 -21.77
N SER A 312 -22.17 8.05 -21.70
CA SER A 312 -21.37 7.74 -22.90
C SER A 312 -21.81 6.46 -23.61
N ASP A 313 -22.58 5.59 -22.93
CA ASP A 313 -23.05 4.31 -23.47
C ASP A 313 -21.90 3.38 -23.92
N ALA A 314 -20.76 3.43 -23.21
CA ALA A 314 -19.66 2.50 -23.43
C ALA A 314 -20.07 1.05 -23.11
N ASP A 315 -19.33 0.08 -23.66
CA ASP A 315 -19.62 -1.34 -23.43
C ASP A 315 -19.41 -1.74 -21.97
N GLY A 316 -18.55 -1.02 -21.25
CA GLY A 316 -18.35 -1.19 -19.82
C GLY A 316 -17.51 -0.08 -19.17
N TYR A 317 -17.24 -0.26 -17.87
CA TYR A 317 -16.60 0.76 -17.03
C TYR A 317 -15.40 0.21 -16.27
N LEU A 318 -14.31 0.98 -16.26
CA LEU A 318 -13.09 0.66 -15.50
C LEU A 318 -13.26 1.16 -14.04
N VAL A 319 -13.60 0.25 -13.13
CA VAL A 319 -13.93 0.58 -11.73
C VAL A 319 -12.66 0.75 -10.89
N ARG A 320 -12.57 1.87 -10.16
CA ARG A 320 -11.34 2.34 -9.52
C ARG A 320 -11.44 2.47 -8.00
N ASN A 321 -12.66 2.50 -7.46
CA ASN A 321 -12.96 2.63 -6.03
C ASN A 321 -14.30 1.95 -5.72
N TYR A 322 -14.70 1.95 -4.44
CA TYR A 322 -15.93 1.29 -3.97
C TYR A 322 -17.23 1.93 -4.46
N ASP A 323 -17.24 3.25 -4.64
CA ASP A 323 -18.41 3.95 -5.16
C ASP A 323 -18.73 3.51 -6.60
N HIS A 324 -17.69 3.28 -7.41
CA HIS A 324 -17.84 2.77 -8.78
C HIS A 324 -18.43 1.35 -8.78
N LEU A 325 -18.01 0.49 -7.84
CA LEU A 325 -18.55 -0.88 -7.74
C LEU A 325 -20.06 -0.89 -7.53
N ARG A 326 -20.56 0.03 -6.69
CA ARG A 326 -21.98 0.20 -6.41
C ARG A 326 -22.71 0.86 -7.57
N PHE A 327 -22.16 1.95 -8.10
CA PHE A 327 -22.83 2.75 -9.13
C PHE A 327 -23.02 1.98 -10.44
N PHE A 328 -21.97 1.26 -10.88
CA PHE A 328 -21.97 0.49 -12.13
C PHE A 328 -22.37 -0.98 -11.93
N ALA A 329 -23.02 -1.34 -10.82
CA ALA A 329 -23.27 -2.74 -10.44
C ALA A 329 -24.03 -3.58 -11.49
N LYS A 330 -24.82 -2.91 -12.35
CA LYS A 330 -25.60 -3.55 -13.43
C LYS A 330 -24.91 -3.52 -14.79
N ASP A 331 -23.72 -2.92 -14.85
CA ASP A 331 -22.95 -2.76 -16.08
C ASP A 331 -21.74 -3.72 -16.07
N ARG A 332 -21.14 -3.88 -17.25
CA ARG A 332 -19.86 -4.57 -17.41
C ARG A 332 -18.76 -3.79 -16.71
N ARG A 333 -17.95 -4.48 -15.91
CA ARG A 333 -16.97 -3.84 -15.01
C ARG A 333 -15.65 -4.58 -15.01
N ILE A 334 -14.57 -3.81 -15.13
CA ILE A 334 -13.18 -4.28 -14.97
C ILE A 334 -12.57 -3.52 -13.81
N GLY A 335 -11.97 -4.24 -12.86
CA GLY A 335 -11.28 -3.61 -11.73
C GLY A 335 -9.94 -3.04 -12.16
N ASP A 336 -9.72 -1.74 -11.95
CA ASP A 336 -8.44 -1.10 -12.25
C ASP A 336 -7.41 -1.34 -11.14
N TYR A 337 -6.15 -1.00 -11.42
CA TYR A 337 -5.04 -1.22 -10.49
C TYR A 337 -5.24 -0.52 -9.14
N SER A 338 -6.03 0.56 -9.09
CA SER A 338 -6.31 1.32 -7.87
C SER A 338 -7.15 0.57 -6.85
N LEU A 339 -7.72 -0.59 -7.20
CA LEU A 339 -8.32 -1.51 -6.23
C LEU A 339 -7.27 -2.27 -5.40
N ASN A 340 -5.98 -2.09 -5.70
CA ASN A 340 -4.84 -2.65 -4.98
C ASN A 340 -4.88 -4.18 -4.88
N ILE A 341 -5.16 -4.83 -6.02
CA ILE A 341 -5.18 -6.29 -6.13
C ILE A 341 -3.74 -6.81 -6.04
N ALA A 342 -3.34 -7.17 -4.82
CA ALA A 342 -1.96 -7.54 -4.50
C ALA A 342 -1.79 -9.03 -4.11
N ASN A 343 -2.90 -9.73 -3.87
CA ASN A 343 -2.89 -11.14 -3.44
C ASN A 343 -4.19 -11.85 -3.83
N ARG A 344 -4.19 -13.19 -3.74
CA ARG A 344 -5.34 -14.05 -4.07
C ARG A 344 -6.60 -13.70 -3.28
N LEU A 345 -6.50 -13.30 -2.00
CA LEU A 345 -7.68 -12.99 -1.19
C LEU A 345 -8.38 -11.73 -1.70
N SER A 346 -7.61 -10.68 -2.01
CA SER A 346 -8.15 -9.48 -2.65
C SER A 346 -8.74 -9.79 -4.03
N ALA A 347 -8.06 -10.62 -4.82
CA ALA A 347 -8.53 -11.00 -6.15
C ALA A 347 -9.87 -11.76 -6.08
N ASP A 348 -9.94 -12.81 -5.25
CA ASP A 348 -11.17 -13.60 -5.02
C ASP A 348 -12.32 -12.73 -4.53
N TYR A 349 -12.06 -11.86 -3.54
CA TYR A 349 -13.05 -10.93 -3.03
C TYR A 349 -13.62 -10.04 -4.14
N PHE A 350 -12.79 -9.33 -4.90
CA PHE A 350 -13.31 -8.43 -5.94
C PHE A 350 -13.94 -9.19 -7.12
N LYS A 351 -13.35 -10.30 -7.54
CA LYS A 351 -13.86 -11.14 -8.62
C LYS A 351 -15.24 -11.69 -8.31
N ASN A 352 -15.39 -12.35 -7.15
CA ASN A 352 -16.58 -13.13 -6.82
C ASN A 352 -17.64 -12.31 -6.08
N ARG A 353 -17.25 -11.37 -5.20
CA ARG A 353 -18.24 -10.54 -4.47
C ARG A 353 -18.90 -9.50 -5.36
N PHE A 354 -18.14 -8.91 -6.29
CA PHE A 354 -18.63 -7.83 -7.14
C PHE A 354 -18.87 -8.24 -8.60
N GLY A 355 -18.46 -9.45 -9.01
CA GLY A 355 -18.69 -9.96 -10.36
C GLY A 355 -17.88 -9.22 -11.41
N LEU A 356 -16.63 -8.85 -11.11
CA LEU A 356 -15.77 -8.14 -12.07
C LEU A 356 -15.29 -9.09 -13.18
N GLU A 357 -15.28 -8.62 -14.43
CA GLU A 357 -14.84 -9.42 -15.59
C GLU A 357 -13.35 -9.72 -15.55
N ARG A 358 -12.55 -8.75 -15.14
CA ARG A 358 -11.10 -8.85 -14.97
C ARG A 358 -10.63 -7.90 -13.87
N LEU A 359 -9.41 -8.13 -13.40
CA LEU A 359 -8.73 -7.36 -12.37
C LEU A 359 -7.35 -6.96 -12.87
N THR A 360 -7.08 -5.67 -12.97
CA THR A 360 -5.72 -5.20 -13.18
C THR A 360 -4.90 -5.44 -11.90
N ALA A 361 -3.73 -6.06 -12.06
CA ALA A 361 -2.81 -6.25 -10.95
C ALA A 361 -2.32 -4.90 -10.38
N SER A 362 -2.12 -4.83 -9.05
CA SER A 362 -1.64 -3.61 -8.41
C SER A 362 -0.25 -3.20 -8.91
N TYR A 363 -0.03 -1.89 -9.00
CA TYR A 363 1.29 -1.31 -9.28
C TYR A 363 2.26 -1.39 -8.11
N ASP A 364 1.80 -1.86 -6.96
CA ASP A 364 2.67 -2.12 -5.83
C ASP A 364 3.47 -3.42 -5.98
N LEU A 365 3.07 -4.29 -6.91
CA LEU A 365 3.71 -5.59 -7.13
C LEU A 365 4.93 -5.45 -8.03
N ASN A 366 6.07 -5.97 -7.55
CA ASN A 366 7.17 -6.28 -8.44
C ASN A 366 6.90 -7.57 -9.23
N HIS A 367 7.76 -7.88 -10.21
CA HIS A 367 7.60 -9.05 -11.07
C HIS A 367 7.46 -10.37 -10.29
N ARG A 368 8.26 -10.60 -9.24
CA ARG A 368 8.20 -11.85 -8.45
C ARG A 368 6.88 -11.98 -7.70
N GLN A 369 6.38 -10.87 -7.16
CA GLN A 369 5.09 -10.86 -6.46
C GLN A 369 3.93 -11.04 -7.44
N LEU A 370 4.01 -10.47 -8.65
CA LEU A 370 3.03 -10.70 -9.69
C LEU A 370 3.05 -12.16 -10.17
N GLU A 371 4.22 -12.77 -10.35
CA GLU A 371 4.33 -14.21 -10.65
C GLU A 371 3.72 -15.06 -9.55
N ALA A 372 3.94 -14.71 -8.27
CA ALA A 372 3.32 -15.40 -7.14
C ALA A 372 1.79 -15.22 -7.14
N LEU A 373 1.27 -14.04 -7.51
CA LEU A 373 -0.16 -13.80 -7.66
C LEU A 373 -0.75 -14.71 -8.75
N LEU A 374 -0.14 -14.75 -9.94
CA LEU A 374 -0.57 -15.60 -11.06
C LEU A 374 -0.52 -17.10 -10.73
N ARG A 375 0.44 -17.54 -9.89
CA ARG A 375 0.47 -18.94 -9.42
C ARG A 375 -0.59 -19.27 -8.38
N SER A 376 -1.11 -18.25 -7.68
CA SER A 376 -2.01 -18.45 -6.55
C SER A 376 -3.49 -18.28 -6.91
N ALA A 377 -3.83 -17.50 -7.94
CA ALA A 377 -5.21 -17.35 -8.42
C ALA A 377 -5.29 -17.59 -9.95
N PRO A 378 -6.47 -17.85 -10.51
CA PRO A 378 -6.63 -18.10 -11.95
C PRO A 378 -6.03 -16.96 -12.79
N PRO A 379 -4.98 -17.22 -13.60
CA PRO A 379 -4.25 -16.20 -14.35
C PRO A 379 -5.13 -15.36 -15.28
N GLU A 380 -6.19 -15.96 -15.83
CA GLU A 380 -7.15 -15.33 -16.73
C GLU A 380 -8.00 -14.24 -16.06
N TRP A 381 -8.04 -14.21 -14.71
CA TRP A 381 -8.68 -13.12 -13.98
C TRP A 381 -7.92 -11.80 -14.12
N PHE A 382 -6.62 -11.87 -14.44
CA PHE A 382 -5.73 -10.74 -14.35
C PHE A 382 -5.47 -10.06 -15.69
N GLU A 383 -5.39 -8.73 -15.62
CA GLU A 383 -4.82 -7.86 -16.63
C GLU A 383 -3.50 -7.30 -16.09
N ILE A 384 -2.44 -7.36 -16.91
CA ILE A 384 -1.09 -6.95 -16.51
C ILE A 384 -0.68 -5.72 -17.30
N THR A 385 -0.46 -4.60 -16.63
CA THR A 385 0.11 -3.39 -17.26
C THR A 385 1.60 -3.62 -17.55
N LEU A 386 1.96 -3.70 -18.84
CA LEU A 386 3.36 -3.84 -19.27
C LEU A 386 4.02 -2.50 -19.55
N HIS A 387 3.27 -1.42 -19.76
CA HIS A 387 3.82 -0.10 -20.08
C HIS A 387 2.96 0.99 -19.48
N GLN A 388 3.60 1.95 -18.82
CA GLN A 388 2.90 3.07 -18.20
C GLN A 388 3.84 4.16 -17.70
N HIS A 389 3.31 5.36 -17.55
CA HIS A 389 3.86 6.37 -16.65
C HIS A 389 3.21 6.21 -15.27
N ILE A 390 4.01 5.90 -14.24
CA ILE A 390 3.46 5.74 -12.87
C ILE A 390 2.93 7.09 -12.36
N PRO A 391 1.68 7.18 -11.89
CA PRO A 391 1.21 8.35 -11.16
C PRO A 391 1.92 8.41 -9.80
N MET A 392 2.62 9.52 -9.56
CA MET A 392 3.45 9.71 -8.37
C MET A 392 2.63 10.21 -7.19
N PHE A 393 1.83 11.26 -7.40
CA PHE A 393 0.94 11.79 -6.37
C PHE A 393 -0.23 12.57 -6.97
N HIS A 394 -1.26 12.72 -6.15
CA HIS A 394 -2.47 13.47 -6.45
C HIS A 394 -2.55 14.73 -5.59
N MET A 395 -3.04 15.83 -6.15
CA MET A 395 -3.20 17.11 -5.48
C MET A 395 -4.65 17.60 -5.62
N GLU A 396 -5.26 18.04 -4.53
CA GLU A 396 -6.54 18.77 -4.57
C GLU A 396 -6.32 20.23 -5.03
N HIS A 397 -5.13 20.77 -4.80
CA HIS A 397 -4.78 22.11 -5.25
C HIS A 397 -4.50 22.11 -6.75
N CYS A 398 -5.32 22.84 -7.51
CA CYS A 398 -5.19 22.95 -8.96
C CYS A 398 -4.04 23.90 -9.34
N VAL A 399 -2.88 23.35 -9.72
CA VAL A 399 -1.70 24.12 -10.14
C VAL A 399 -1.97 24.97 -11.38
N PHE A 400 -2.86 24.51 -12.25
CA PHE A 400 -3.27 25.26 -13.45
C PHE A 400 -4.01 26.53 -13.05
N CYS A 401 -5.00 26.43 -12.16
CA CYS A 401 -5.71 27.60 -11.65
C CYS A 401 -4.77 28.54 -10.89
N ALA A 402 -3.92 27.98 -10.04
CA ALA A 402 -3.07 28.76 -9.15
C ALA A 402 -2.00 29.60 -9.88
N PHE A 403 -1.45 29.09 -10.99
CA PHE A 403 -0.32 29.71 -11.67
C PHE A 403 -0.63 30.22 -13.08
N LEU A 404 -1.70 29.75 -13.72
CA LEU A 404 -2.04 30.10 -15.11
C LEU A 404 -3.39 30.83 -15.23
N SER A 405 -3.99 31.26 -14.12
CA SER A 405 -5.23 32.01 -14.11
C SER A 405 -5.23 33.11 -13.05
N ASN A 406 -6.06 34.13 -13.25
CA ASN A 406 -6.40 35.12 -12.24
C ASN A 406 -7.59 34.68 -11.35
N GLY A 407 -8.17 33.51 -11.63
CA GLY A 407 -9.26 32.92 -10.84
C GLY A 407 -8.77 32.28 -9.54
N THR A 408 -9.71 31.98 -8.65
CA THR A 408 -9.46 31.40 -7.33
C THR A 408 -9.93 29.96 -7.21
N ASP A 409 -10.82 29.51 -8.10
CA ASP A 409 -11.39 28.16 -8.09
C ASP A 409 -11.94 27.74 -9.47
N TYR A 410 -12.53 26.54 -9.52
CA TYR A 410 -13.05 25.94 -10.76
C TYR A 410 -14.19 26.74 -11.43
N THR A 411 -14.86 27.66 -10.72
CA THR A 411 -15.99 28.44 -11.26
C THR A 411 -15.53 29.66 -12.05
N ASN A 412 -14.31 30.16 -11.78
CA ASN A 412 -13.79 31.39 -12.36
C ASN A 412 -12.37 31.27 -12.94
N CYS A 413 -11.77 30.07 -12.96
CA CYS A 413 -10.41 29.89 -13.45
C CYS A 413 -10.26 30.01 -14.98
N GLY A 414 -11.34 29.93 -15.75
CA GLY A 414 -11.27 29.95 -17.22
C GLY A 414 -10.69 28.69 -17.86
N ARG A 415 -10.52 27.61 -17.08
CA ARG A 415 -10.02 26.29 -17.51
C ARG A 415 -8.69 26.31 -18.28
N PRO A 416 -7.61 26.88 -17.72
CA PRO A 416 -6.28 26.84 -18.35
C PRO A 416 -5.77 25.41 -18.58
N CYS A 417 -6.25 24.43 -17.82
CA CYS A 417 -5.94 23.01 -18.02
C CYS A 417 -6.37 22.47 -19.40
N ASP A 418 -7.37 23.08 -20.05
CA ASP A 418 -7.85 22.61 -21.35
C ASP A 418 -6.95 23.10 -22.51
N GLN A 419 -6.09 24.09 -22.26
CA GLN A 419 -5.30 24.79 -23.28
C GLN A 419 -3.79 24.66 -23.08
N HIS A 420 -3.35 24.35 -21.85
CA HIS A 420 -1.94 24.28 -21.49
C HIS A 420 -1.53 22.87 -21.08
N GLN A 421 -0.35 22.46 -21.52
CA GLN A 421 0.35 21.32 -20.96
C GLN A 421 1.32 21.80 -19.88
N VAL A 422 1.23 21.22 -18.68
CA VAL A 422 2.08 21.58 -17.54
C VAL A 422 2.97 20.40 -17.18
N ARG A 423 4.24 20.68 -16.91
CA ARG A 423 5.22 19.73 -16.38
C ARG A 423 5.85 20.29 -15.12
N LEU A 424 6.08 19.46 -14.11
CA LEU A 424 6.87 19.79 -12.92
C LEU A 424 8.30 19.33 -13.13
N ARG A 425 9.26 20.22 -12.89
CA ARG A 425 10.68 19.90 -12.96
C ARG A 425 11.20 19.54 -11.57
N ASP A 426 11.80 18.37 -11.43
CA ASP A 426 12.41 17.95 -10.17
C ASP A 426 13.82 18.57 -9.96
N ARG A 427 14.44 18.30 -8.80
CA ARG A 427 15.78 18.80 -8.47
C ARG A 427 16.88 18.24 -9.37
N ALA A 428 16.67 17.06 -9.96
CA ALA A 428 17.57 16.45 -10.93
C ALA A 428 17.32 16.96 -12.36
N GLY A 429 16.35 17.86 -12.54
CA GLY A 429 15.98 18.46 -13.80
C GLY A 429 15.04 17.62 -14.67
N ALA A 430 14.53 16.49 -14.16
CA ALA A 430 13.57 15.65 -14.88
C ALA A 430 12.18 16.33 -14.89
N GLU A 431 11.49 16.23 -16.02
CA GLU A 431 10.17 16.84 -16.22
C GLU A 431 9.05 15.81 -16.10
N HIS A 432 8.08 16.11 -15.24
CA HIS A 432 6.99 15.22 -14.85
C HIS A 432 5.65 15.81 -15.30
N PRO A 433 4.90 15.15 -16.21
CA PRO A 433 3.61 15.64 -16.68
C PRO A 433 2.62 15.83 -15.54
N VAL A 434 1.87 16.93 -15.60
CA VAL A 434 0.73 17.20 -14.72
C VAL A 434 -0.55 17.18 -15.54
N LYS A 435 -1.52 16.42 -15.08
CA LYS A 435 -2.84 16.25 -15.71
C LYS A 435 -3.92 16.69 -14.73
N ALA A 436 -4.96 17.36 -15.23
CA ALA A 436 -6.08 17.83 -14.41
C ALA A 436 -7.32 17.02 -14.74
N ASP A 437 -7.94 16.41 -13.73
CA ASP A 437 -9.21 15.70 -13.94
C ASP A 437 -10.42 16.66 -13.92
N ALA A 438 -11.60 16.10 -14.23
CA ALA A 438 -12.87 16.82 -14.22
C ALA A 438 -13.24 17.47 -12.87
N GLY A 439 -12.64 17.01 -11.76
CA GLY A 439 -12.78 17.58 -10.42
C GLY A 439 -11.71 18.63 -10.09
N CYS A 440 -10.95 19.09 -11.09
CA CYS A 440 -9.81 20.01 -10.95
C CYS A 440 -8.67 19.45 -10.06
N ARG A 441 -8.60 18.13 -9.88
CA ARG A 441 -7.50 17.50 -9.14
C ARG A 441 -6.36 17.23 -10.08
N ASN A 442 -5.14 17.44 -9.60
CA ASN A 442 -3.97 17.20 -10.41
C ASN A 442 -3.31 15.86 -10.09
N THR A 443 -2.90 15.17 -11.14
CA THR A 443 -2.06 13.97 -11.03
C THR A 443 -0.72 14.29 -11.66
N VAL A 444 0.35 14.10 -10.89
CA VAL A 444 1.72 14.20 -11.37
C VAL A 444 2.18 12.80 -11.77
N PHE A 445 2.58 12.63 -13.03
CA PHE A 445 3.08 11.37 -13.55
C PHE A 445 4.60 11.36 -13.60
N ASN A 446 5.20 10.17 -13.47
CA ASN A 446 6.63 10.03 -13.70
C ASN A 446 6.96 10.46 -15.14
N GLY A 447 7.99 11.29 -15.33
CA GLY A 447 8.40 11.77 -16.66
C GLY A 447 8.87 10.67 -17.60
N ARG A 448 9.31 9.53 -17.06
CA ARG A 448 9.73 8.36 -17.85
C ARG A 448 8.74 7.23 -17.67
N ALA A 449 8.32 6.65 -18.80
CA ALA A 449 7.56 5.41 -18.80
C ALA A 449 8.37 4.27 -18.16
N GLN A 450 7.67 3.36 -17.53
CA GLN A 450 8.16 2.06 -17.09
C GLN A 450 7.68 0.97 -18.04
N THR A 451 8.46 -0.11 -18.11
CA THR A 451 8.06 -1.31 -18.83
C THR A 451 8.40 -2.59 -18.09
N GLY A 452 7.43 -3.50 -18.05
CA GLY A 452 7.59 -4.88 -17.57
C GLY A 452 7.91 -5.88 -18.69
N ALA A 453 8.34 -5.41 -19.88
CA ALA A 453 8.49 -6.23 -21.08
C ALA A 453 9.41 -7.45 -20.91
N GLU A 454 10.48 -7.37 -20.10
CA GLU A 454 11.38 -8.50 -19.87
C GLU A 454 10.72 -9.68 -19.15
N HIS A 455 9.65 -9.42 -18.41
CA HIS A 455 8.91 -10.44 -17.68
C HIS A 455 7.68 -10.95 -18.43
N ALA A 456 7.35 -10.37 -19.60
CA ALA A 456 6.16 -10.74 -20.37
C ALA A 456 6.13 -12.24 -20.70
N ALA A 457 7.25 -12.82 -21.13
CA ALA A 457 7.35 -14.25 -21.44
C ALA A 457 7.05 -15.15 -20.23
N SER A 458 7.51 -14.75 -19.04
CA SER A 458 7.23 -15.45 -17.78
C SER A 458 5.73 -15.39 -17.45
N PHE A 459 5.11 -14.20 -17.53
CA PHE A 459 3.68 -14.04 -17.28
C PHE A 459 2.82 -14.86 -18.26
N MET A 460 3.20 -14.88 -19.54
CA MET A 460 2.53 -15.69 -20.57
C MET A 460 2.61 -17.19 -20.25
N ALA A 461 3.79 -17.66 -19.82
CA ALA A 461 4.01 -19.04 -19.40
C ALA A 461 3.21 -19.40 -18.14
N LEU A 462 2.96 -18.43 -17.27
CA LEU A 462 2.08 -18.58 -16.09
C LEU A 462 0.59 -18.49 -16.43
N GLY A 463 0.22 -18.37 -17.70
CA GLY A 463 -1.19 -18.37 -18.12
C GLY A 463 -1.81 -17.00 -18.30
N ALA A 464 -1.09 -15.89 -18.08
CA ALA A 464 -1.63 -14.56 -18.34
C ALA A 464 -1.94 -14.37 -19.83
N ARG A 465 -3.07 -13.72 -20.12
CA ARG A 465 -3.56 -13.49 -21.50
C ARG A 465 -3.86 -12.03 -21.82
N HIS A 466 -4.09 -11.19 -20.81
CA HIS A 466 -4.48 -9.80 -20.99
C HIS A 466 -3.32 -8.88 -20.59
N PHE A 467 -2.78 -8.14 -21.54
CA PHE A 467 -1.68 -7.21 -21.34
C PHE A 467 -2.12 -5.79 -21.70
N ARG A 468 -1.97 -4.86 -20.76
CA ARG A 468 -2.34 -3.47 -20.92
C ARG A 468 -1.12 -2.59 -21.19
N ILE A 469 -1.30 -1.65 -22.11
CA ILE A 469 -0.39 -0.54 -22.40
C ILE A 469 -1.13 0.76 -22.10
N GLU A 470 -0.59 1.57 -21.20
CA GLU A 470 -1.15 2.88 -20.89
C GLU A 470 -0.34 4.01 -21.53
N LEU A 471 -1.01 4.81 -22.36
CA LEU A 471 -0.44 6.01 -22.97
C LEU A 471 -0.77 7.24 -22.12
N LEU A 472 0.16 8.17 -22.02
CA LEU A 472 0.00 9.44 -21.32
C LEU A 472 0.03 10.62 -22.31
N ASP A 473 1.19 10.89 -22.89
CA ASP A 473 1.44 12.07 -23.75
C ASP A 473 1.83 11.67 -25.18
N GLU A 474 1.95 10.37 -25.46
CA GLU A 474 2.39 9.84 -26.75
C GLU A 474 1.50 10.37 -27.88
N ASP A 475 2.14 10.88 -28.92
CA ASP A 475 1.47 11.31 -30.14
C ASP A 475 1.00 10.11 -30.99
N PRO A 476 0.23 10.31 -32.08
CA PRO A 476 -0.22 9.21 -32.94
C PRO A 476 0.91 8.30 -33.48
N SER A 477 2.07 8.86 -33.81
CA SER A 477 3.21 8.11 -34.34
C SER A 477 3.89 7.28 -33.24
N GLU A 478 4.07 7.86 -32.06
CA GLU A 478 4.60 7.19 -30.88
C GLU A 478 3.64 6.09 -30.39
N THR A 479 2.35 6.34 -30.45
CA THR A 479 1.27 5.38 -30.17
C THR A 479 1.39 4.16 -31.09
N ALA A 480 1.46 4.38 -32.41
CA ALA A 480 1.57 3.29 -33.39
C ALA A 480 2.86 2.48 -33.20
N ARG A 481 3.99 3.16 -32.94
CA ARG A 481 5.28 2.51 -32.65
C ARG A 481 5.20 1.66 -31.38
N THR A 482 4.61 2.19 -30.31
CA THR A 482 4.43 1.49 -29.04
C THR A 482 3.56 0.24 -29.22
N ILE A 483 2.44 0.36 -29.93
CA ILE A 483 1.56 -0.78 -30.24
C ILE A 483 2.33 -1.84 -31.04
N SER A 484 3.06 -1.44 -32.08
CA SER A 484 3.84 -2.33 -32.93
C SER A 484 4.84 -3.16 -32.11
N ILE A 485 5.65 -2.50 -31.28
CA ILE A 485 6.71 -3.20 -30.54
C ILE A 485 6.15 -4.15 -29.48
N TYR A 486 5.06 -3.80 -28.78
CA TYR A 486 4.43 -4.70 -27.81
C TYR A 486 3.70 -5.86 -28.48
N ARG A 487 3.12 -5.68 -29.66
CA ARG A 487 2.58 -6.82 -30.44
C ARG A 487 3.66 -7.81 -30.81
N ARG A 488 4.80 -7.31 -31.32
CA ARG A 488 5.96 -8.14 -31.64
C ARG A 488 6.49 -8.86 -30.39
N LEU A 489 6.49 -8.21 -29.23
CA LEU A 489 6.86 -8.83 -27.95
C LEU A 489 5.91 -9.99 -27.60
N LEU A 490 4.59 -9.79 -27.68
CA LEU A 490 3.61 -10.84 -27.37
C LEU A 490 3.63 -11.99 -28.38
N LYS A 491 4.05 -11.73 -29.62
CA LYS A 491 4.34 -12.76 -30.63
C LYS A 491 5.72 -13.40 -30.48
N ARG A 492 6.53 -12.95 -29.50
CA ARG A 492 7.91 -13.38 -29.25
C ARG A 492 8.89 -13.12 -30.41
N GLU A 493 8.57 -12.15 -31.26
CA GLU A 493 9.42 -11.68 -32.36
C GLU A 493 10.54 -10.73 -31.88
N VAL A 494 10.35 -10.14 -30.70
CA VAL A 494 11.35 -9.34 -29.97
C VAL A 494 11.39 -9.75 -28.50
N ASN A 495 12.50 -9.49 -27.83
CA ASN A 495 12.63 -9.67 -26.38
C ASN A 495 12.42 -8.34 -25.64
N GLY A 496 12.18 -8.41 -24.32
CA GLY A 496 11.95 -7.22 -23.50
C GLY A 496 13.10 -6.22 -23.51
N ALA A 497 14.35 -6.70 -23.65
CA ALA A 497 15.52 -5.84 -23.73
C ALA A 497 15.53 -4.95 -24.98
N GLN A 498 14.97 -5.42 -26.10
CA GLN A 498 14.77 -4.62 -27.30
C GLN A 498 13.67 -3.57 -27.08
N VAL A 499 12.56 -3.94 -26.42
CA VAL A 499 11.43 -3.05 -26.16
C VAL A 499 11.85 -1.82 -25.34
N TRP A 500 12.50 -2.01 -24.20
CA TRP A 500 12.82 -0.87 -23.33
C TRP A 500 13.91 0.03 -23.93
N ARG A 501 14.85 -0.52 -24.70
CA ARG A 501 15.84 0.28 -25.46
C ARG A 501 15.17 1.11 -26.55
N GLU A 502 14.23 0.50 -27.28
CA GLU A 502 13.54 1.15 -28.37
C GLU A 502 12.64 2.30 -27.89
N LEU A 503 11.92 2.08 -26.78
CA LEU A 503 11.02 3.06 -26.18
C LEU A 503 11.71 4.02 -25.20
N LYS A 504 13.02 3.85 -24.95
CA LYS A 504 13.78 4.59 -23.92
C LYS A 504 13.08 4.58 -22.54
N ALA A 505 12.39 3.48 -22.24
CA ALA A 505 11.62 3.29 -21.02
C ALA A 505 12.50 2.71 -19.90
N THR A 506 12.08 2.90 -18.65
CA THR A 506 12.72 2.27 -17.49
C THR A 506 12.29 0.80 -17.42
N ASN A 507 13.24 -0.13 -17.49
CA ASN A 507 12.94 -1.56 -17.34
C ASN A 507 12.61 -1.90 -15.88
N GLN A 508 11.33 -1.83 -15.53
CA GLN A 508 10.84 -2.00 -14.19
C GLN A 508 9.34 -2.30 -14.18
N LEU A 509 8.92 -3.13 -13.23
CA LEU A 509 7.51 -3.33 -12.89
C LEU A 509 7.30 -2.95 -11.41
N GLY A 510 6.40 -2.00 -11.17
CA GLY A 510 5.94 -1.58 -9.86
C GLY A 510 6.64 -0.35 -9.26
N VAL A 511 6.34 -0.02 -8.01
CA VAL A 511 6.81 1.23 -7.36
C VAL A 511 8.34 1.30 -7.26
N THR A 512 8.89 2.50 -7.47
CA THR A 512 10.30 2.84 -7.31
C THR A 512 10.61 3.43 -5.93
N ARG A 513 11.89 3.43 -5.54
CA ARG A 513 12.39 4.44 -4.59
C ARG A 513 12.27 5.79 -5.29
N GLY A 514 11.41 6.69 -4.79
CA GLY A 514 11.15 7.98 -5.44
C GLY A 514 12.40 8.84 -5.55
N THR A 515 12.53 9.60 -6.64
CA THR A 515 13.62 10.57 -6.87
C THR A 515 13.35 11.92 -6.20
N MET A 516 12.15 12.12 -5.64
CA MET A 516 11.71 13.37 -5.02
C MET A 516 11.88 13.43 -3.49
N LEU A 517 12.66 12.54 -2.88
CA LEU A 517 13.00 12.61 -1.45
C LEU A 517 14.24 13.48 -1.21
#